data_AF-A0AA37H202-F1
#
_entry.id   AF-A0AA37H202-F1
#
_cell.length_a   1.000
_cell.length_b   1.000
_cell.length_c   1.000
_cell.angle_alpha   90.00
_cell.angle_beta   90.00
_cell.angle_gamma   90.00
#
_symmetry.space_group_name_H-M   'P 1'
#
loop_
_entity.id
_entity.type
_entity.pdbx_description
1 polymer ?
#
loop_
_entity_poly.entity_id
_entity_poly.type
_entity_poly.pdbx_seq_one_letter_code
_entity_poly.pdbx_strand_id
1 'polypeptide(L)'
;MPIAKRQDVPAPGTPAYLCHENCGTSITLSREANYCTNYLWIARYDACLQCANTHNIWQYYGNSITAAAAVCGFTAVPVKK
;
A
#
# COMPACT_ATOMS: atom_id res chain seq x y z
N MET A 1 20.48 -16.09 -2.21
CA MET A 1 19.62 -15.07 -2.83
C MET A 1 19.79 -13.79 -2.02
N PRO A 2 20.18 -12.64 -2.58
CA PRO A 2 20.33 -11.46 -1.75
C PRO A 2 18.93 -10.98 -1.35
N ILE A 3 18.72 -10.86 -0.04
CA ILE A 3 17.58 -10.18 0.55
C ILE A 3 17.62 -8.76 -0.01
N ALA A 4 16.56 -8.33 -0.70
CA ALA A 4 16.43 -6.96 -1.21
C ALA A 4 16.78 -6.00 -0.07
N LYS A 5 17.89 -5.28 -0.24
CA LYS A 5 18.44 -4.41 0.79
C LYS A 5 17.45 -3.25 0.92
N ARG A 6 17.28 -2.70 2.13
CA ARG A 6 16.45 -1.52 2.44
C ARG A 6 16.75 -0.27 1.57
N GLN A 7 17.71 -0.36 0.66
CA GLN A 7 18.23 0.66 -0.23
C GLN A 7 17.42 0.82 -1.54
N ASP A 8 16.45 -0.05 -1.82
CA ASP A 8 15.50 0.14 -2.93
C ASP A 8 14.28 1.00 -2.54
N VAL A 9 14.23 1.48 -1.29
CA VAL A 9 13.23 2.46 -0.86
C VAL A 9 13.52 3.77 -1.60
N PRO A 10 12.58 4.31 -2.39
CA PRO A 10 12.82 5.54 -3.14
C PRO A 10 13.21 6.69 -2.21
N ALA A 11 13.95 7.69 -2.71
CA ALA A 11 14.34 8.82 -1.88
C ALA A 11 13.10 9.56 -1.32
N PRO A 12 13.13 10.01 -0.04
CA PRO A 12 12.04 10.81 0.53
C PRO A 12 11.67 12.01 -0.35
N GLY A 13 10.38 12.34 -0.41
CA GLY A 13 9.87 13.43 -1.25
C GLY A 13 9.65 13.06 -2.73
N THR A 14 10.02 11.86 -3.16
CA THR A 14 9.68 11.37 -4.52
C THR A 14 8.26 10.78 -4.58
N PRO A 15 7.59 10.81 -5.75
CA PRO A 15 6.30 10.14 -5.93
C PRO A 15 6.36 8.63 -5.61
N ALA A 16 7.48 7.98 -5.94
CA ALA A 16 7.69 6.57 -5.63
C ALA A 16 7.78 6.33 -4.12
N TYR A 17 8.45 7.20 -3.36
CA TYR A 17 8.50 7.09 -1.90
C TYR A 17 7.13 7.28 -1.28
N LEU A 18 6.39 8.30 -1.73
CA LEU A 18 5.03 8.55 -1.26
C LEU A 18 4.11 7.35 -1.54
N CYS A 19 4.25 6.70 -2.69
CA CYS A 19 3.52 5.47 -3.01
C CYS A 19 3.86 4.33 -2.03
N HIS A 20 5.15 4.15 -1.76
CA HIS A 20 5.66 3.17 -0.80
C HIS A 20 5.12 3.42 0.62
N GLU A 21 5.10 4.69 1.04
CA GLU A 21 4.56 5.14 2.33
C GLU A 21 3.05 4.88 2.41
N ASN A 22 2.27 5.22 1.37
CA ASN A 22 0.82 4.99 1.35
C ASN A 22 0.49 3.51 1.53
N CYS A 23 1.14 2.63 0.76
CA CYS A 23 0.94 1.20 0.86
C CYS A 23 1.36 0.64 2.24
N GLY A 24 2.54 1.04 2.75
CA GLY A 24 3.02 0.60 4.06
C GLY A 24 2.16 1.10 5.23
N THR A 25 1.68 2.34 5.14
CA THR A 25 0.84 2.97 6.18
C THR A 25 -0.54 2.35 6.18
N SER A 26 -1.13 2.06 5.01
CA SER A 26 -2.41 1.34 4.93
C SER A 26 -2.35 -0.02 5.64
N ILE A 27 -1.25 -0.78 5.49
CA ILE A 27 -1.05 -2.06 6.23
C ILE A 27 -0.88 -1.83 7.73
N THR A 28 -0.20 -0.76 8.13
CA THR A 28 -0.02 -0.45 9.55
C THR A 28 -1.36 -0.12 10.20
N LEU A 29 -2.15 0.75 9.56
CA LEU A 29 -3.47 1.17 10.03
C LEU A 29 -4.49 0.02 10.00
N SER A 30 -4.33 -0.96 9.11
CA SER A 30 -5.22 -2.15 9.08
C SER A 30 -5.09 -3.06 10.30
N ARG A 31 -4.16 -2.76 11.22
CA ARG A 31 -4.00 -3.47 12.50
C ARG A 31 -4.82 -2.85 13.63
N GLU A 32 -5.38 -1.67 13.41
CA GLU A 32 -6.24 -0.99 14.37
C GLU A 32 -7.64 -1.62 14.40
N ALA A 33 -8.32 -1.51 15.54
CA ALA A 33 -9.72 -1.93 15.63
C ALA A 33 -10.60 -1.04 14.74
N ASN A 34 -11.57 -1.64 14.05
CA ASN A 34 -12.55 -0.94 13.19
C ASN A 34 -11.92 -0.04 12.10
N TYR A 35 -10.73 -0.38 11.60
CA TYR A 35 -10.02 0.42 10.59
C TYR A 35 -10.80 0.57 9.26
N CYS A 36 -11.77 -0.29 8.97
CA CYS A 36 -12.60 -0.20 7.77
C CYS A 36 -13.38 1.11 7.66
N THR A 37 -13.64 1.79 8.77
CA THR A 37 -14.29 3.12 8.81
C THR A 37 -13.29 4.25 9.13
N ASN A 38 -12.00 3.94 9.25
CA ASN A 38 -10.95 4.93 9.49
C ASN A 38 -10.63 5.65 8.17
N TYR A 39 -10.98 6.94 8.08
CA TYR A 39 -10.76 7.75 6.88
C TYR A 39 -9.27 7.79 6.46
N LEU A 40 -8.34 7.73 7.42
CA LEU A 40 -6.92 7.74 7.12
C LEU A 40 -6.51 6.42 6.46
N TRP A 41 -7.03 5.29 6.93
CA TRP A 41 -6.78 4.00 6.28
C TRP A 41 -7.32 3.99 4.85
N ILE A 42 -8.57 4.42 4.66
CA ILE A 42 -9.22 4.47 3.34
C ILE A 42 -8.40 5.34 2.38
N ALA A 43 -8.01 6.55 2.82
CA ALA A 43 -7.23 7.46 1.98
C ALA A 43 -5.86 6.88 1.57
N ARG A 44 -5.16 6.21 2.49
CA ARG A 44 -3.85 5.59 2.21
C ARG A 44 -3.98 4.33 1.35
N TYR A 45 -5.03 3.55 1.58
CA TYR A 45 -5.39 2.40 0.75
C TYR A 45 -5.65 2.82 -0.70
N ASP A 46 -6.53 3.79 -0.92
CA ASP A 46 -6.86 4.29 -2.25
C ASP A 46 -5.62 4.87 -2.95
N ALA A 47 -4.86 5.71 -2.24
CA ALA A 47 -3.64 6.30 -2.78
C ALA A 47 -2.59 5.23 -3.16
N CYS A 48 -2.48 4.13 -2.40
CA CYS A 48 -1.64 2.99 -2.77
C CYS A 48 -2.10 2.37 -4.10
N LEU A 49 -3.39 2.09 -4.25
CA LEU A 49 -3.94 1.47 -5.47
C LEU A 49 -3.74 2.35 -6.72
N GLN A 50 -3.72 3.67 -6.57
CA GLN A 50 -3.49 4.61 -7.68
C GLN A 50 -2.07 4.57 -8.25
N CYS A 51 -1.08 4.10 -7.47
CA CYS A 51 0.33 4.25 -7.86
C CYS A 51 1.13 2.94 -7.83
N ALA A 52 0.61 1.88 -7.20
CA ALA A 52 1.36 0.66 -6.93
C ALA A 52 1.87 -0.03 -8.20
N ASN A 53 1.06 -0.05 -9.26
CA ASN A 53 1.50 -0.57 -10.55
C ASN A 53 2.46 0.39 -11.23
N THR A 54 2.17 1.69 -11.29
CA THR A 54 3.06 2.72 -11.88
C THR A 54 4.49 2.56 -11.40
N HIS A 55 4.69 2.44 -10.09
CA HIS A 55 6.01 2.27 -9.48
C HIS A 55 6.49 0.82 -9.36
N ASN A 56 5.74 -0.16 -9.87
CA ASN A 56 6.06 -1.59 -9.82
C ASN A 56 6.26 -2.14 -8.39
N ILE A 57 5.51 -1.61 -7.41
CA ILE A 57 5.64 -2.00 -6.00
C ILE A 57 4.53 -2.93 -5.53
N TRP A 58 3.51 -3.19 -6.35
CA TRP A 58 2.40 -4.07 -5.97
C TRP A 58 2.86 -5.46 -5.53
N GLN A 59 3.91 -6.00 -6.14
CA GLN A 59 4.53 -7.28 -5.75
C GLN A 59 4.97 -7.34 -4.28
N TYR A 60 5.25 -6.21 -3.64
CA TYR A 60 5.71 -6.15 -2.24
C TYR A 60 4.56 -5.96 -1.24
N TYR A 61 3.46 -5.33 -1.69
CA TYR A 61 2.37 -4.90 -0.82
C TYR A 61 1.06 -5.65 -1.05
N GLY A 62 0.90 -6.24 -2.23
CA GLY A 62 -0.39 -6.68 -2.76
C GLY A 62 -1.09 -7.70 -1.90
N ASN A 63 -0.35 -8.68 -1.37
CA ASN A 63 -0.93 -9.71 -0.51
C ASN A 63 -1.54 -9.11 0.78
N SER A 64 -0.81 -8.23 1.46
CA SER A 64 -1.26 -7.61 2.70
C SER A 64 -2.39 -6.61 2.47
N ILE A 65 -2.30 -5.79 1.41
CA ILE A 65 -3.36 -4.85 1.05
C ILE A 65 -4.65 -5.60 0.65
N THR A 66 -4.53 -6.69 -0.11
CA THR A 66 -5.67 -7.51 -0.51
C THR A 66 -6.33 -8.17 0.69
N ALA A 67 -5.54 -8.73 1.61
CA ALA A 67 -6.06 -9.33 2.84
C ALA A 67 -6.80 -8.31 3.72
N ALA A 68 -6.23 -7.11 3.90
CA ALA A 68 -6.89 -6.03 4.65
C ALA A 68 -8.19 -5.57 3.96
N ALA A 69 -8.15 -5.30 2.66
CA ALA A 69 -9.33 -4.91 1.90
C ALA A 69 -10.47 -5.93 2.01
N ALA A 70 -10.15 -7.22 1.92
CA ALA A 70 -11.14 -8.29 1.99
C ALA A 70 -11.91 -8.33 3.31
N VAL A 71 -11.25 -8.04 4.45
CA VAL A 71 -11.92 -7.94 5.76
C VAL A 71 -12.97 -6.83 5.77
N CYS A 72 -12.72 -5.74 5.04
CA CYS A 72 -13.65 -4.63 4.88
C CYS A 72 -14.67 -4.82 3.74
N GLY A 73 -14.65 -5.96 3.04
CA GLY A 73 -15.52 -6.22 1.89
C GLY A 73 -15.08 -5.51 0.60
N PHE A 74 -13.86 -5.00 0.55
CA PHE A 74 -13.30 -4.34 -0.63
C PHE A 74 -12.46 -5.29 -1.48
N THR A 75 -12.38 -5.01 -2.78
CA THR A 75 -11.48 -5.72 -3.71
C THR A 75 -10.33 -4.81 -4.06
N ALA A 76 -9.11 -5.18 -3.65
CA ALA A 76 -7.91 -4.41 -3.94
C ALA A 76 -7.39 -4.68 -5.36
N VAL A 77 -7.61 -3.73 -6.27
CA VAL A 77 -7.09 -3.77 -7.64
C VAL A 77 -6.39 -2.45 -7.94
N PRO A 78 -5.05 -2.43 -8.07
CA PRO A 78 -4.36 -1.23 -8.46
C PRO A 78 -4.69 -0.83 -9.88
N VAL A 79 -4.68 0.47 -10.17
CA VAL A 79 -4.91 0.99 -11.51
C VAL A 79 -3.82 0.47 -12.47
N LYS A 80 -4.16 0.31 -13.76
CA LYS A 80 -3.17 -0.09 -14.77
C LYS A 80 -2.11 1.02 -14.92
N LYS A 81 -0.89 0.61 -15.27
CA LYS A 81 0.19 1.56 -15.62
C LYS A 81 -0.17 2.37 -16.86
#